data_AF-A0A969MQ23-F1
#
_entry.id   AF-A0A969MQ23-F1
#
_cell.length_a   1.000
_cell.length_b   1.000
_cell.length_c   1.000
_cell.angle_alpha   90.00
_cell.angle_beta   90.00
_cell.angle_gamma   90.00
#
_symmetry.space_group_name_H-M   'P 1'
#
loop_
_entity.id
_entity.type
_entity.pdbx_description
1 polymer ?
#
loop_
_entity_poly.entity_id
_entity_poly.type
_entity_poly.pdbx_seq_one_letter_code
_entity_poly.pdbx_strand_id
1 'polypeptide(L)'
;MAHHNSILGLFINPRDINFGRYWLIFIVLITHIDLQASQIEKWEKAKLRPEWHIRIDKCIFRTLKNKEKYEFIQNQKKNGLPWFVIAGLHERESTQNFNKHLHEGSPLSKKTQYIPKGRLPDKPPPYTWEESAFDALYTLKKLHKHDWQDLELMLELIEKYNGLGYRKREINSPYLWSGTTIYERGKYIADGKFSYVAVDKQIGVAALLKRMEERDIISLAPDR
;
A
#
# COMPACT_ATOMS: atom_id res chain seq x y z
N MET A 1 58.53 -28.67 -6.78
CA MET A 1 58.18 -29.44 -8.00
C MET A 1 56.68 -29.53 -8.06
N ALA A 2 56.09 -29.13 -9.19
CA ALA A 2 54.67 -28.89 -9.38
C ALA A 2 53.85 -30.19 -9.45
N HIS A 3 52.63 -30.16 -8.90
CA HIS A 3 51.58 -31.13 -9.23
C HIS A 3 50.50 -30.46 -10.11
N HIS A 4 50.03 -31.26 -11.07
CA HIS A 4 49.30 -30.93 -12.29
C HIS A 4 48.03 -30.06 -12.17
N ASN A 5 47.91 -29.12 -13.11
CA ASN A 5 46.64 -28.68 -13.69
C ASN A 5 46.26 -29.63 -14.83
N SER A 6 44.99 -30.06 -14.88
CA SER A 6 44.38 -30.66 -16.07
C SER A 6 43.09 -29.92 -16.36
N ILE A 7 43.14 -28.91 -17.23
CA ILE A 7 41.95 -28.36 -17.90
C ILE A 7 42.03 -28.83 -19.33
N LEU A 8 41.09 -29.67 -19.75
CA LEU A 8 40.89 -30.03 -21.16
C LEU A 8 40.57 -28.76 -21.96
N GLY A 9 41.54 -28.29 -22.74
CA GLY A 9 41.30 -27.32 -23.80
C GLY A 9 40.69 -28.01 -25.01
N LEU A 10 39.42 -27.74 -25.30
CA LEU A 10 38.86 -27.95 -26.62
C LEU A 10 39.39 -26.83 -27.53
N PHE A 11 40.40 -27.15 -28.33
CA PHE A 11 40.82 -26.32 -29.46
C PHE A 11 39.72 -26.34 -30.52
N ILE A 12 39.03 -25.21 -30.68
CA ILE A 12 38.18 -24.97 -31.85
C ILE A 12 39.00 -24.16 -32.85
N ASN A 13 39.16 -24.72 -34.06
CA ASN A 13 39.91 -24.17 -35.17
C ASN A 13 39.20 -22.91 -35.72
N PRO A 14 39.88 -21.74 -35.88
CA PRO A 14 39.19 -20.47 -36.16
C PRO A 14 38.59 -20.31 -37.57
N ARG A 15 38.55 -21.37 -38.40
CA ARG A 15 38.07 -21.29 -39.79
C ARG A 15 36.73 -21.99 -40.06
N ASP A 16 36.10 -22.59 -39.04
CA ASP A 16 34.83 -23.30 -39.20
C ASP A 16 33.64 -22.68 -38.44
N ILE A 17 33.74 -21.43 -37.99
CA ILE A 17 32.61 -20.74 -37.36
C ILE A 17 32.15 -19.59 -38.26
N ASN A 18 30.93 -19.74 -38.77
CA ASN A 18 30.17 -18.71 -39.46
C ASN A 18 30.00 -17.49 -38.53
N PHE A 19 30.94 -16.54 -38.62
CA PHE A 19 30.94 -15.28 -37.88
C PHE A 19 29.87 -14.35 -38.45
N GLY A 20 28.64 -14.50 -37.99
CA GLY A 20 27.55 -13.61 -38.38
C GLY A 20 26.33 -13.77 -37.49
N ARG A 21 25.97 -12.70 -36.79
CA ARG A 21 24.65 -12.39 -36.18
C ARG A 21 24.33 -12.84 -34.76
N TYR A 22 25.12 -13.66 -34.08
CA TYR A 22 24.71 -14.18 -32.75
C TYR A 22 25.36 -13.52 -31.52
N TRP A 23 26.28 -12.56 -31.69
CA TRP A 23 26.87 -11.81 -30.58
C TRP A 23 26.30 -10.39 -30.35
N LEU A 24 25.44 -9.91 -31.26
CA LEU A 24 24.68 -8.66 -31.05
C LEU A 24 23.33 -8.88 -30.36
N ILE A 25 22.90 -10.13 -30.16
CA ILE A 25 21.59 -10.47 -29.58
C ILE A 25 21.68 -10.68 -28.06
N PHE A 26 22.87 -10.87 -27.48
CA PHE A 26 23.03 -11.00 -26.03
C PHE A 26 23.31 -9.70 -25.27
N ILE A 27 23.51 -8.57 -25.98
CA ILE A 27 23.69 -7.24 -25.36
C ILE A 27 22.47 -6.32 -25.56
N VAL A 28 21.48 -6.72 -26.38
CA VAL A 28 20.27 -5.90 -26.66
C VAL A 28 18.99 -6.68 -26.36
N LEU A 29 18.99 -7.45 -25.26
CA LEU A 29 17.76 -8.06 -24.72
C LEU A 29 17.73 -8.07 -23.19
N ILE A 30 18.27 -7.02 -22.56
CA ILE A 30 17.61 -6.46 -21.38
C ILE A 30 16.49 -5.59 -21.94
N THR A 31 15.44 -6.26 -22.42
CA THR A 31 14.15 -5.60 -22.66
C THR A 31 13.83 -4.82 -21.40
N HIS A 32 13.50 -3.54 -21.56
CA HIS A 32 12.95 -2.71 -20.48
C HIS A 32 11.76 -3.44 -19.86
N ILE A 33 12.01 -4.24 -18.83
CA ILE A 33 11.00 -4.47 -17.82
C ILE A 33 10.99 -3.14 -17.09
N ASP A 34 10.01 -2.29 -17.39
CA ASP A 34 9.64 -1.18 -16.52
C ASP A 34 9.19 -1.80 -15.19
N LEU A 35 10.18 -2.23 -14.38
CA LEU A 35 9.98 -2.56 -12.99
C LEU A 35 9.66 -1.23 -12.33
N GLN A 36 8.37 -0.96 -12.13
CA GLN A 36 7.97 0.11 -11.24
C GLN A 36 8.74 -0.05 -9.94
N ALA A 37 9.30 1.06 -9.44
CA ALA A 37 9.96 1.08 -8.15
C ALA A 37 9.08 0.38 -7.10
N SER A 38 9.71 -0.46 -6.27
CA SER A 38 9.02 -1.16 -5.19
C SER A 38 8.40 -0.15 -4.21
N GLN A 39 7.47 -0.60 -3.37
CA GLN A 39 6.87 0.32 -2.41
C GLN A 39 7.88 0.81 -1.36
N ILE A 40 8.89 0.00 -1.02
CA ILE A 40 9.95 0.35 -0.09
C ILE A 40 10.88 1.39 -0.70
N GLU A 41 11.25 1.27 -1.98
CA GLU A 41 12.02 2.31 -2.66
C GLU A 41 11.26 3.64 -2.72
N LYS A 42 9.94 3.57 -2.93
CA LYS A 42 9.06 4.75 -2.87
C LYS A 42 8.99 5.31 -1.46
N TRP A 43 8.90 4.46 -0.43
CA TRP A 43 8.87 4.85 0.97
C TRP A 43 10.13 5.63 1.38
N GLU A 44 11.30 5.15 0.98
CA GLU A 44 12.59 5.78 1.26
C GLU A 44 12.73 7.15 0.56
N LYS A 45 12.26 7.25 -0.69
CA LYS A 45 12.32 8.49 -1.48
C LYS A 45 11.25 9.51 -1.08
N ALA A 46 10.11 9.06 -0.56
CA ALA A 46 8.99 9.91 -0.20
C ALA A 46 9.35 10.82 0.98
N LYS A 47 9.24 12.14 0.77
CA LYS A 47 9.30 13.13 1.85
C LYS A 47 7.93 13.72 2.07
N LEU A 48 7.58 14.01 3.32
CA LEU A 48 6.36 14.77 3.60
C LEU A 48 6.51 16.20 3.12
N ARG A 49 5.43 16.72 2.54
CA ARG A 49 5.35 18.13 2.16
C ARG A 49 4.97 18.95 3.42
N PRO A 50 5.72 19.99 3.80
CA PRO A 50 5.48 20.74 5.03
C PRO A 50 4.05 21.27 5.19
N GLU A 51 3.40 21.67 4.09
CA GLU A 51 2.03 22.17 4.09
C GLU A 51 0.98 21.12 4.49
N TRP A 52 1.35 19.83 4.52
CA TRP A 52 0.49 18.75 4.99
C TRP A 52 0.64 18.45 6.49
N HIS A 53 1.70 18.92 7.15
CA HIS A 53 2.02 18.54 8.53
C HIS A 53 0.86 18.82 9.49
N ILE A 54 0.30 20.03 9.47
CA ILE A 54 -0.83 20.41 10.36
C ILE A 54 -2.04 19.51 10.13
N ARG A 55 -2.35 19.17 8.87
CA ARG A 55 -3.49 18.31 8.52
C ARG A 55 -3.25 16.88 9.02
N ILE A 56 -2.06 16.35 8.81
CA ILE A 56 -1.68 15.00 9.26
C ILE A 56 -1.62 14.93 10.79
N ASP A 57 -1.06 15.94 11.46
CA ASP A 57 -0.99 15.98 12.92
C ASP A 57 -2.38 16.04 13.58
N LYS A 58 -3.36 16.71 12.94
CA LYS A 58 -4.78 16.64 13.36
C LYS A 58 -5.39 15.25 13.16
N CYS A 59 -5.01 14.53 12.10
CA CYS A 59 -5.41 13.14 11.90
C CYS A 59 -4.79 12.24 12.98
N ILE A 60 -3.49 12.36 13.22
CA ILE A 60 -2.78 11.62 14.30
C ILE A 60 -3.45 11.87 15.65
N PHE A 61 -3.80 13.11 15.98
CA PHE A 61 -4.49 13.42 17.23
C PHE A 61 -5.82 12.65 17.38
N ARG A 62 -6.64 12.63 16.32
CA ARG A 62 -7.88 11.84 16.31
C ARG A 62 -7.60 10.34 16.39
N THR A 63 -6.56 9.86 15.72
CA THR A 63 -6.12 8.46 15.81
C THR A 63 -5.81 8.08 17.24
N LEU A 64 -4.93 8.84 17.90
CA LEU A 64 -4.48 8.56 19.26
C LEU A 64 -5.62 8.65 20.27
N LYS A 65 -6.53 9.62 20.11
CA LYS A 65 -7.75 9.72 20.94
C LYS A 65 -8.63 8.47 20.87
N ASN A 66 -8.61 7.73 19.75
CA ASN A 66 -9.42 6.53 19.54
C ASN A 66 -8.56 5.26 19.42
N LYS A 67 -7.30 5.29 19.89
CA LYS A 67 -6.33 4.21 19.69
C LYS A 67 -6.86 2.86 20.17
N GLU A 68 -7.50 2.85 21.34
CA GLU A 68 -8.07 1.64 21.95
C GLU A 68 -9.08 0.94 21.02
N LYS A 69 -9.88 1.67 20.23
CA LYS A 69 -10.81 1.07 19.26
C LYS A 69 -10.07 0.38 18.12
N TYR A 70 -8.98 0.98 17.64
CA TYR A 70 -8.15 0.37 16.60
C TYR A 70 -7.38 -0.85 17.12
N GLU A 71 -6.81 -0.75 18.33
CA GLU A 71 -6.14 -1.87 19.00
C GLU A 71 -7.12 -3.01 19.30
N PHE A 72 -8.36 -2.69 19.68
CA PHE A 72 -9.41 -3.69 19.85
C PHE A 72 -9.61 -4.52 18.57
N ILE A 73 -9.65 -3.87 17.39
CA ILE A 73 -9.78 -4.55 16.09
C ILE A 73 -8.51 -5.30 15.69
N GLN A 74 -7.32 -4.73 15.93
CA GLN A 74 -6.05 -5.43 15.76
C GLN A 74 -6.08 -6.76 16.54
N ASN A 75 -6.50 -6.73 17.80
CA ASN A 75 -6.44 -7.89 18.70
C ASN A 75 -7.52 -8.96 18.43
N GLN A 76 -8.43 -8.76 17.46
CA GLN A 76 -9.45 -9.76 17.09
C GLN A 76 -8.88 -10.98 16.34
N LYS A 77 -7.65 -10.88 15.83
CA LYS A 77 -6.97 -11.95 15.09
C LYS A 77 -5.50 -12.01 15.51
N LYS A 78 -4.93 -13.22 15.54
CA LYS A 78 -3.51 -13.43 15.87
C LYS A 78 -2.57 -12.60 14.99
N ASN A 79 -2.85 -12.54 13.69
CA ASN A 79 -2.16 -11.70 12.72
C ASN A 79 -3.03 -10.51 12.32
N GLY A 80 -3.56 -9.81 13.33
CA GLY A 80 -4.43 -8.66 13.11
C GLY A 80 -3.71 -7.50 12.44
N LEU A 81 -4.49 -6.65 11.78
CA LEU A 81 -3.93 -5.48 11.11
C LEU A 81 -3.41 -4.51 12.16
N PRO A 82 -2.20 -3.94 12.00
CA PRO A 82 -1.69 -2.96 12.94
C PRO A 82 -2.66 -1.79 13.10
N TRP A 83 -2.87 -1.32 14.33
CA TRP A 83 -3.85 -0.29 14.68
C TRP A 83 -3.67 0.99 13.83
N PHE A 84 -2.42 1.33 13.51
CA PHE A 84 -2.08 2.49 12.68
C PHE A 84 -2.46 2.30 11.21
N VAL A 85 -2.41 1.07 10.68
CA VAL A 85 -2.92 0.74 9.34
C VAL A 85 -4.43 0.88 9.33
N ILE A 86 -5.12 0.32 10.33
CA ILE A 86 -6.58 0.42 10.45
C ILE A 86 -7.01 1.90 10.51
N ALA A 87 -6.32 2.72 11.29
CA ALA A 87 -6.57 4.16 11.38
C ALA A 87 -6.36 4.90 10.05
N GLY A 88 -5.33 4.51 9.28
CA GLY A 88 -5.06 5.06 7.96
C GLY A 88 -6.15 4.70 6.94
N LEU A 89 -6.58 3.44 6.90
CA LEU A 89 -7.72 3.03 6.06
C LEU A 89 -8.99 3.78 6.46
N HIS A 90 -9.29 3.86 7.76
CA HIS A 90 -10.47 4.56 8.26
C HIS A 90 -10.46 6.07 7.95
N GLU A 91 -9.28 6.71 7.96
CA GLU A 91 -9.12 8.10 7.49
C GLU A 91 -9.49 8.23 6.01
N ARG A 92 -9.03 7.31 5.16
CA ARG A 92 -9.31 7.35 3.72
C ARG A 92 -10.78 7.14 3.37
N GLU A 93 -11.45 6.24 4.09
CA GLU A 93 -12.83 5.87 3.75
C GLU A 93 -13.87 6.80 4.38
N SER A 94 -13.57 7.42 5.52
CA SER A 94 -14.58 8.23 6.24
C SER A 94 -14.04 9.32 7.16
N THR A 95 -12.76 9.69 7.04
CA THR A 95 -12.13 10.72 7.91
C THR A 95 -12.26 10.36 9.39
N GLN A 96 -12.12 9.06 9.70
CA GLN A 96 -12.21 8.50 11.05
C GLN A 96 -13.56 8.70 11.74
N ASN A 97 -14.65 8.64 10.98
CA ASN A 97 -15.99 8.78 11.52
C ASN A 97 -16.54 7.43 12.00
N PHE A 98 -16.54 7.24 13.32
CA PHE A 98 -17.03 6.02 13.97
C PHE A 98 -18.55 5.79 13.88
N ASN A 99 -19.31 6.67 13.21
CA ASN A 99 -20.72 6.45 12.88
C ASN A 99 -20.93 5.91 11.45
N LYS A 100 -19.85 5.56 10.75
CA LYS A 100 -19.86 5.07 9.37
C LYS A 100 -19.17 3.71 9.25
N HIS A 101 -19.53 2.96 8.22
CA HIS A 101 -18.84 1.73 7.88
C HIS A 101 -17.40 2.01 7.47
N LEU A 102 -16.45 1.25 8.05
CA LEU A 102 -15.02 1.47 7.86
C LEU A 102 -14.58 1.44 6.39
N HIS A 103 -15.22 0.64 5.54
CA HIS A 103 -14.73 0.35 4.18
C HIS A 103 -15.32 1.21 3.07
N GLU A 104 -16.49 1.83 3.29
CA GLU A 104 -17.17 2.61 2.24
C GLU A 104 -17.91 3.85 2.74
N GLY A 105 -17.94 4.08 4.06
CA GLY A 105 -18.32 5.37 4.62
C GLY A 105 -19.81 5.70 4.66
N SER A 106 -20.72 4.75 4.38
CA SER A 106 -22.16 4.93 4.63
C SER A 106 -22.52 4.74 6.12
N PRO A 107 -23.66 5.27 6.59
CA PRO A 107 -24.00 5.27 8.01
C PRO A 107 -24.26 3.87 8.60
N LEU A 108 -23.80 3.64 9.83
CA LEU A 108 -24.00 2.39 10.59
C LEU A 108 -25.48 2.07 10.91
N SER A 109 -26.40 3.02 10.70
CA SER A 109 -27.84 2.84 10.90
C SER A 109 -28.50 1.94 9.86
N LYS A 110 -27.78 1.55 8.81
CA LYS A 110 -28.25 0.69 7.71
C LYS A 110 -27.14 -0.28 7.31
N LYS A 111 -27.46 -1.22 6.42
CA LYS A 111 -26.42 -1.97 5.71
C LYS A 111 -25.68 -1.03 4.74
N THR A 112 -24.50 -1.46 4.33
CA THR A 112 -23.65 -0.74 3.35
C THR A 112 -24.42 -0.30 2.11
N GLN A 113 -24.22 0.95 1.73
CA GLN A 113 -24.88 1.56 0.57
C GLN A 113 -24.07 1.34 -0.72
N TYR A 114 -22.74 1.39 -0.61
CA TYR A 114 -21.80 1.22 -1.71
C TYR A 114 -21.19 -0.19 -1.70
N ILE A 115 -20.18 -0.43 -2.55
CA ILE A 115 -19.67 -1.78 -2.81
C ILE A 115 -18.87 -2.31 -1.61
N PRO A 116 -19.16 -3.51 -1.09
CA PRO A 116 -20.25 -4.43 -1.50
C PRO A 116 -21.61 -4.06 -0.89
N LYS A 117 -22.60 -3.77 -1.73
CA LYS A 117 -23.91 -3.27 -1.31
C LYS A 117 -24.69 -4.29 -0.49
N GLY A 118 -25.33 -3.85 0.59
CA GLY A 118 -26.19 -4.70 1.41
C GLY A 118 -25.42 -5.69 2.31
N ARG A 119 -24.12 -5.47 2.50
CA ARG A 119 -23.29 -6.22 3.44
C ARG A 119 -23.46 -5.73 4.88
N LEU A 120 -23.44 -6.70 5.80
CA LEU A 120 -23.16 -6.74 7.25
C LEU A 120 -23.96 -7.88 7.88
N PRO A 121 -23.66 -8.32 9.13
CA PRO A 121 -24.12 -9.60 9.67
C PRO A 121 -25.63 -9.78 9.56
N ASP A 122 -26.08 -11.04 9.64
CA ASP A 122 -27.49 -11.46 9.65
C ASP A 122 -28.23 -11.04 10.94
N LYS A 123 -28.13 -9.75 11.29
CA LYS A 123 -28.89 -9.07 12.32
C LYS A 123 -29.36 -7.70 11.81
N PRO A 124 -30.48 -7.18 12.31
CA PRO A 124 -30.94 -5.85 11.95
C PRO A 124 -30.00 -4.75 12.47
N PRO A 125 -29.88 -3.61 11.76
CA PRO A 125 -29.16 -2.42 12.23
C PRO A 125 -29.85 -1.78 13.46
N PRO A 126 -29.16 -0.89 14.20
CA PRO A 126 -27.83 -0.32 13.92
C PRO A 126 -26.68 -1.29 14.20
N TYR A 127 -25.60 -1.13 13.44
CA TYR A 127 -24.33 -1.85 13.64
C TYR A 127 -23.37 -1.02 14.49
N THR A 128 -22.48 -1.67 15.22
CA THR A 128 -21.35 -0.95 15.82
C THR A 128 -20.25 -0.74 14.78
N TRP A 129 -19.35 0.21 15.05
CA TRP A 129 -18.19 0.41 14.19
C TRP A 129 -17.29 -0.82 14.20
N GLU A 130 -17.14 -1.44 15.37
CA GLU A 130 -16.29 -2.62 15.56
C GLU A 130 -16.78 -3.82 14.75
N GLU A 131 -18.11 -4.05 14.70
CA GLU A 131 -18.72 -5.08 13.85
C GLU A 131 -18.45 -4.81 12.37
N SER A 132 -18.60 -3.55 11.95
CA SER A 132 -18.34 -3.16 10.58
C SER A 132 -16.86 -3.27 10.19
N ALA A 133 -15.95 -2.91 11.10
CA ALA A 133 -14.52 -2.99 10.89
C ALA A 133 -14.05 -4.45 10.82
N PHE A 134 -14.49 -5.29 11.75
CA PHE A 134 -14.16 -6.72 11.75
C PHE A 134 -14.62 -7.39 10.44
N ASP A 135 -15.87 -7.15 10.04
CA ASP A 135 -16.43 -7.73 8.83
C ASP A 135 -15.66 -7.30 7.58
N ALA A 136 -15.38 -6.01 7.43
CA ALA A 136 -14.64 -5.48 6.30
C ALA A 136 -13.21 -6.04 6.21
N LEU A 137 -12.46 -6.00 7.31
CA LEU A 137 -11.04 -6.31 7.31
C LEU A 137 -10.78 -7.82 7.32
N TYR A 138 -11.56 -8.59 8.09
CA TYR A 138 -11.24 -9.99 8.36
C TYR A 138 -12.19 -10.98 7.69
N THR A 139 -13.47 -10.65 7.49
CA THR A 139 -14.41 -11.55 6.82
C THR A 139 -14.38 -11.36 5.30
N LEU A 140 -14.52 -10.12 4.83
CA LEU A 140 -14.55 -9.77 3.41
C LEU A 140 -13.15 -9.84 2.81
N LYS A 141 -12.23 -9.02 3.32
CA LYS A 141 -10.90 -8.83 2.73
C LYS A 141 -9.88 -9.87 3.22
N LYS A 142 -10.19 -10.59 4.31
CA LYS A 142 -9.35 -11.66 4.90
C LYS A 142 -7.91 -11.22 5.16
N LEU A 143 -7.72 -9.96 5.57
CA LEU A 143 -6.40 -9.34 5.64
C LEU A 143 -5.51 -9.91 6.76
N HIS A 144 -6.10 -10.63 7.72
CA HIS A 144 -5.37 -11.38 8.76
C HIS A 144 -4.57 -12.58 8.22
N LYS A 145 -4.65 -12.86 6.91
CA LYS A 145 -3.87 -13.92 6.25
C LYS A 145 -2.48 -13.47 5.81
N HIS A 146 -2.17 -12.18 5.94
CA HIS A 146 -0.90 -11.61 5.53
C HIS A 146 -0.04 -11.28 6.75
N ASP A 147 1.28 -11.25 6.54
CA ASP A 147 2.21 -10.66 7.51
C ASP A 147 2.23 -9.14 7.31
N TRP A 148 2.02 -8.41 8.40
CA TRP A 148 1.99 -6.96 8.42
C TRP A 148 3.27 -6.35 8.99
N GLN A 149 4.27 -7.17 9.33
CA GLN A 149 5.58 -6.69 9.78
C GLN A 149 6.52 -6.32 8.63
N ASP A 150 6.30 -6.90 7.45
CA ASP A 150 7.02 -6.53 6.23
C ASP A 150 6.44 -5.22 5.66
N LEU A 151 7.27 -4.17 5.59
CA LEU A 151 6.87 -2.84 5.14
C LEU A 151 6.53 -2.80 3.63
N GLU A 152 7.24 -3.55 2.78
CA GLU A 152 6.91 -3.65 1.35
C GLU A 152 5.50 -4.22 1.20
N LEU A 153 5.26 -5.39 1.81
CA LEU A 153 3.98 -6.07 1.75
C LEU A 153 2.86 -5.23 2.37
N MET A 154 3.11 -4.55 3.49
CA MET A 154 2.15 -3.64 4.11
C MET A 154 1.70 -2.56 3.13
N LEU A 155 2.64 -1.86 2.49
CA LEU A 155 2.32 -0.78 1.54
C LEU A 155 1.62 -1.31 0.28
N GLU A 156 1.99 -2.50 -0.21
CA GLU A 156 1.29 -3.17 -1.31
C GLU A 156 -0.17 -3.50 -0.95
N LEU A 157 -0.40 -4.04 0.24
CA LEU A 157 -1.74 -4.42 0.71
C LEU A 157 -2.63 -3.21 0.95
N ILE A 158 -2.09 -2.09 1.45
CA ILE A 158 -2.82 -0.83 1.61
C ILE A 158 -3.24 -0.28 0.24
N GLU A 159 -2.33 -0.26 -0.75
CA GLU A 159 -2.68 0.17 -2.10
C GLU A 159 -3.77 -0.74 -2.70
N LYS A 160 -3.61 -2.06 -2.55
CA LYS A 160 -4.58 -3.06 -3.01
C LYS A 160 -5.94 -2.94 -2.34
N TYR A 161 -6.00 -2.47 -1.08
CA TYR A 161 -7.25 -2.26 -0.36
C TYR A 161 -8.21 -1.34 -1.14
N ASN A 162 -7.67 -0.22 -1.64
CA ASN A 162 -8.36 0.70 -2.53
C ASN A 162 -8.45 0.19 -3.97
N GLY A 163 -7.34 -0.34 -4.50
CA GLY A 163 -7.25 -0.89 -5.84
C GLY A 163 -6.00 -0.43 -6.61
N LEU A 164 -5.50 -1.32 -7.47
CA LEU A 164 -4.22 -1.16 -8.19
C LEU A 164 -4.33 -0.42 -9.54
N GLY A 165 -5.44 0.28 -9.78
CA GLY A 165 -5.72 0.94 -11.08
C GLY A 165 -4.68 1.99 -11.48
N TYR A 166 -3.99 2.58 -10.50
CA TYR A 166 -2.94 3.57 -10.69
C TYR A 166 -1.64 3.00 -11.27
N ARG A 167 -1.30 1.74 -10.96
CA ARG A 167 -0.07 1.08 -11.46
C ARG A 167 -0.07 1.05 -12.99
N LYS A 168 -1.20 0.80 -13.65
CA LYS A 168 -1.35 0.82 -15.12
C LYS A 168 -1.15 2.21 -15.76
N ARG A 169 -1.04 3.25 -14.95
CA ARG A 169 -0.90 4.64 -15.38
C ARG A 169 0.43 5.25 -14.96
N GLU A 170 1.30 4.45 -14.34
CA GLU A 170 2.62 4.89 -13.84
C GLU A 170 2.51 6.08 -12.88
N ILE A 171 1.38 6.15 -12.16
CA ILE A 171 1.13 7.20 -11.17
C ILE A 171 1.13 6.54 -9.79
N ASN A 172 1.89 7.11 -8.86
CA ASN A 172 1.84 6.70 -7.47
C ASN A 172 0.42 6.92 -6.92
N SER A 173 -0.19 5.86 -6.39
CA SER A 173 -1.58 5.92 -5.91
C SER A 173 -1.75 7.05 -4.88
N PRO A 174 -2.62 8.07 -5.13
CA PRO A 174 -2.92 9.10 -4.13
C PRO A 174 -3.49 8.53 -2.84
N TYR A 175 -4.13 7.36 -2.90
CA TYR A 175 -4.64 6.69 -1.71
C TYR A 175 -3.53 6.35 -0.71
N LEU A 176 -2.35 6.02 -1.24
CA LEU A 176 -1.18 5.71 -0.43
C LEU A 176 -0.30 6.96 -0.23
N TRP A 177 -0.01 7.70 -1.31
CA TRP A 177 1.11 8.66 -1.35
C TRP A 177 0.70 10.14 -1.34
N SER A 178 -0.59 10.48 -1.33
CA SER A 178 -1.02 11.87 -1.25
C SER A 178 -0.46 12.58 0.00
N GLY A 179 0.09 13.78 -0.19
CA GLY A 179 0.81 14.53 0.86
C GLY A 179 2.32 14.30 0.90
N THR A 180 2.85 13.44 0.03
CA THR A 180 4.30 13.25 -0.14
C THR A 180 4.84 13.91 -1.39
N THR A 181 6.17 14.00 -1.52
CA THR A 181 6.86 14.51 -2.70
C THR A 181 6.74 13.63 -3.94
N ILE A 182 6.46 12.33 -3.78
CA ILE A 182 6.38 11.37 -4.89
C ILE A 182 4.98 11.27 -5.52
N TYR A 183 4.02 12.03 -4.99
CA TYR A 183 2.72 12.25 -5.62
C TYR A 183 2.56 13.74 -5.94
N GLU A 184 2.13 14.03 -7.18
CA GLU A 184 1.86 15.40 -7.64
C GLU A 184 0.38 15.59 -8.02
N ARG A 185 -0.13 14.73 -8.91
CA ARG A 185 -1.48 14.78 -9.46
C ARG A 185 -1.84 13.46 -10.14
N GLY A 186 -3.09 13.35 -10.59
CA GLY A 186 -3.64 12.15 -11.19
C GLY A 186 -4.50 11.42 -10.18
N LYS A 187 -5.82 11.37 -10.41
CA LYS A 187 -6.72 10.57 -9.59
C LYS A 187 -7.97 10.12 -10.31
N TYR A 188 -8.53 9.00 -9.85
CA TYR A 188 -9.92 8.66 -10.13
C TYR A 188 -10.82 9.64 -9.36
N ILE A 189 -11.64 10.40 -10.09
CA ILE A 189 -12.59 11.38 -9.53
C ILE A 189 -13.99 10.78 -9.35
N ALA A 190 -14.25 9.67 -10.04
CA ALA A 190 -15.41 8.81 -9.86
C ALA A 190 -15.04 7.40 -10.37
N ASP A 191 -15.92 6.44 -10.17
CA ASP A 191 -15.73 5.08 -10.66
C ASP A 191 -15.47 5.07 -12.18
N GLY A 192 -14.39 4.40 -12.59
CA GLY A 192 -13.88 4.38 -13.96
C GLY A 192 -13.36 5.72 -14.53
N LYS A 193 -13.58 6.86 -13.87
CA LYS A 193 -13.25 8.20 -14.40
C LYS A 193 -11.94 8.74 -13.83
N PHE A 194 -10.87 8.59 -14.61
CA PHE A 194 -9.55 9.11 -14.28
C PHE A 194 -9.33 10.54 -14.80
N SER A 195 -8.66 11.37 -14.00
CA SER A 195 -8.20 12.71 -14.41
C SER A 195 -6.70 12.84 -14.10
N TYR A 196 -5.91 13.18 -15.12
CA TYR A 196 -4.46 13.42 -14.99
C TYR A 196 -4.11 14.69 -14.22
N VAL A 197 -5.04 15.66 -14.16
CA VAL A 197 -4.79 16.99 -13.57
C VAL A 197 -5.37 17.15 -12.17
N ALA A 198 -6.30 16.27 -11.78
CA ALA A 198 -6.89 16.33 -10.45
C ALA A 198 -5.88 15.92 -9.37
N VAL A 199 -5.84 16.68 -8.29
CA VAL A 199 -4.97 16.42 -7.12
C VAL A 199 -5.82 15.89 -5.98
N ASP A 200 -5.36 14.82 -5.31
CA ASP A 200 -6.04 14.37 -4.10
C ASP A 200 -5.78 15.31 -2.93
N LYS A 201 -6.85 15.70 -2.23
CA LYS A 201 -6.79 16.62 -1.08
C LYS A 201 -6.84 15.88 0.24
N GLN A 202 -7.03 14.57 0.20
CA GLN A 202 -7.05 13.69 1.36
C GLN A 202 -5.64 13.20 1.71
N ILE A 203 -5.43 12.86 2.98
CA ILE A 203 -4.15 12.32 3.48
C ILE A 203 -3.96 10.92 2.89
N GLY A 204 -2.82 10.66 2.24
CA GLY A 204 -2.43 9.31 1.85
C GLY A 204 -1.99 8.50 3.06
N VAL A 205 -2.26 7.19 3.06
CA VAL A 205 -1.95 6.34 4.23
C VAL A 205 -0.45 6.33 4.54
N ALA A 206 0.43 6.22 3.53
CA ALA A 206 1.87 6.26 3.77
C ALA A 206 2.31 7.62 4.33
N ALA A 207 1.70 8.73 3.90
CA ALA A 207 2.00 10.04 4.47
C ALA A 207 1.65 10.11 5.97
N LEU A 208 0.52 9.52 6.38
CA LEU A 208 0.15 9.40 7.79
C LEU A 208 1.20 8.57 8.56
N LEU A 209 1.59 7.41 8.03
CA LEU A 209 2.55 6.52 8.67
C LEU A 209 3.94 7.16 8.80
N LYS A 210 4.45 7.81 7.75
CA LYS A 210 5.72 8.56 7.81
C LYS A 210 5.69 9.62 8.89
N ARG A 211 4.58 10.36 9.03
CA ARG A 211 4.47 11.40 10.06
C ARG A 211 4.36 10.81 11.47
N MET A 212 3.75 9.64 11.63
CA MET A 212 3.75 8.92 12.90
C MET A 212 5.16 8.44 13.28
N GLU A 213 5.93 7.93 12.30
CA GLU A 213 7.33 7.53 12.49
C GLU A 213 8.22 8.75 12.83
N GLU A 214 8.11 9.88 12.10
CA GLU A 214 8.81 11.13 12.42
C GLU A 214 8.53 11.68 13.83
N ARG A 215 7.44 11.22 14.45
CA ARG A 215 7.00 11.64 15.78
C ARG A 215 7.19 10.55 16.84
N ASP A 216 7.92 9.48 16.51
CA ASP A 216 8.22 8.34 17.38
C ASP A 216 6.97 7.65 17.95
N ILE A 217 5.85 7.71 17.22
CA ILE A 217 4.58 7.08 17.63
C ILE A 217 4.55 5.60 17.24
N ILE A 218 5.20 5.27 16.12
CA ILE A 218 5.36 3.91 15.58
C ILE A 218 6.79 3.73 15.10
N SER A 219 7.23 2.47 14.95
CA SER A 219 8.47 2.10 14.28
C SER A 219 8.13 1.12 13.14
N LEU A 220 8.55 1.44 11.91
CA LEU A 220 8.26 0.63 10.73
C LEU A 220 9.52 0.08 10.04
N ALA A 221 10.70 0.46 10.51
CA ALA A 221 11.95 -0.12 10.03
C ALA A 221 12.24 -1.44 10.78
N PRO A 222 12.67 -2.51 10.10
CA PRO A 222 13.53 -3.49 10.75
C PRO A 222 14.83 -2.75 11.11
N ASP A 223 15.38 -3.00 12.30
CA ASP A 223 16.51 -2.27 12.89
C ASP A 223 17.54 -1.76 11.86
N ARG A 224 17.81 -0.45 11.88
CA ARG A 224 18.81 0.23 11.03
C ARG A 224 20.23 -0.21 11.36
#